data_AF-A0A7J2L644-F1
#
_entry.id   AF-A0A7J2L644-F1
#
_cell.length_a   1.000
_cell.length_b   1.000
_cell.length_c   1.000
_cell.angle_alpha   90.00
_cell.angle_beta   90.00
_cell.angle_gamma   90.00
#
_symmetry.space_group_name_H-M   'P 1'
#
loop_
_entity.id
_entity.type
_entity.pdbx_description
1 polymer ?
#
loop_
_entity_poly.entity_id
_entity_poly.type
_entity_poly.pdbx_seq_one_letter_code
_entity_poly.pdbx_strand_id
1 'polypeptide(L)'
;MFWASVGFVGCILISLGSNIVRKTVERILTAQVIIMWFILLICVFTLTSMNDWIKFFKSLVENFGKIPPDISWWTLASAVCFIGAGGISNIWYTFWIRDAGFGMGSLIGKIPGWRGKKTSIKLSGYLPKPTKENMRRVKSWISNLHKAFWLVFFLMNFLAISLFAVLSNVVLHRRNLVPSGFEIAVVQAEIFQSVAGRFGYFIFLFMIAMLLWGTQLSICEGIVRQLADTTYLVSRKVRKFVKRDIRKWYFYLFILFAVWGMVWIVLQEFFSELIKPDFFLFLSANIGLISQLISLVMLLYFQYFIARKYLPKRLWDIYKPHPIRTVILLLTACFWGYFVGMAWMEKLGLLS
;
A
#
# COMPACT_ATOMS: atom_id res chain seq x y z
N MET A 1 6.02 -7.88 22.38
CA MET A 1 5.39 -6.54 22.45
C MET A 1 6.30 -5.32 22.30
N PHE A 2 7.42 -5.22 23.03
CA PHE A 2 8.23 -3.99 23.15
C PHE A 2 8.52 -3.25 21.83
N TRP A 3 9.09 -3.94 20.84
CA TRP A 3 9.46 -3.32 19.56
C TRP A 3 8.27 -2.80 18.75
N ALA A 4 7.13 -3.49 18.81
CA ALA A 4 5.91 -3.03 18.16
C ALA A 4 5.37 -1.74 18.79
N SER A 5 5.43 -1.65 20.13
CA SER A 5 5.07 -0.44 20.88
C SER A 5 6.01 0.73 20.57
N VAL A 6 7.33 0.48 20.54
CA VAL A 6 8.33 1.48 20.15
C VAL A 6 8.06 1.97 18.72
N GLY A 7 7.71 1.07 17.80
CA GLY A 7 7.34 1.42 16.42
C GLY A 7 6.12 2.36 16.35
N PHE A 8 5.06 2.07 17.11
CA PHE A 8 3.87 2.93 17.20
C PHE A 8 4.18 4.30 17.78
N VAL A 9 4.95 4.35 18.88
CA VAL A 9 5.40 5.61 19.48
C VAL A 9 6.22 6.41 18.48
N GLY A 10 7.12 5.76 17.72
CA GLY A 10 7.88 6.38 16.64
C GLY A 10 6.98 7.03 15.57
N CYS A 11 5.90 6.34 15.16
CA CYS A 11 4.94 6.88 14.20
C CYS A 11 4.26 8.16 14.73
N ILE A 12 3.89 8.17 16.02
CA ILE A 12 3.29 9.33 16.69
C ILE A 12 4.28 10.49 16.75
N LEU A 13 5.50 10.24 17.24
CA LEU A 13 6.52 11.26 17.42
C LEU A 13 6.86 11.96 16.11
N ILE A 14 6.98 11.21 15.03
CA ILE A 14 7.24 11.77 13.70
C ILE A 14 6.06 12.59 13.20
N SER A 15 4.84 12.10 13.39
CA SER A 15 3.63 12.82 12.99
C SER A 15 3.48 14.13 13.76
N LEU A 16 3.79 14.15 15.06
CA LEU A 16 3.78 15.34 15.92
C LEU A 16 4.92 16.32 15.60
N GLY A 17 6.11 15.80 15.32
CA GLY A 17 7.30 16.59 14.97
C GLY A 17 7.23 17.21 13.58
N SER A 18 6.31 16.74 12.73
CA SER A 18 6.18 17.17 11.34
C SER A 18 5.45 18.49 11.17
N ASN A 19 5.99 19.36 10.31
CA ASN A 19 5.27 20.54 9.81
C ASN A 19 4.13 20.15 8.85
N ILE A 20 4.38 19.12 8.03
CA ILE A 20 3.40 18.51 7.11
C ILE A 20 3.64 17.00 7.17
N VAL A 21 2.73 16.27 7.82
CA VAL A 21 2.90 14.82 8.08
C VAL A 21 3.22 14.06 6.80
N ARG A 22 2.41 14.26 5.75
CA ARG A 22 2.62 13.64 4.42
C ARG A 22 4.04 13.81 3.89
N LYS A 23 4.60 15.03 3.95
CA LYS A 23 5.92 15.33 3.36
C LYS A 23 7.05 14.64 4.14
N THR A 24 6.91 14.54 5.46
CA THR A 24 7.88 13.82 6.29
C THR A 24 7.81 12.32 6.00
N VAL A 25 6.61 11.74 5.99
CA VAL A 25 6.41 10.32 5.67
C VAL A 25 6.93 10.01 4.26
N GLU A 26 6.59 10.84 3.26
CA GLU A 26 7.08 10.70 1.88
C GLU A 26 8.62 10.67 1.81
N ARG A 27 9.31 11.54 2.54
CA ARG A 27 10.79 11.57 2.58
C ARG A 27 11.38 10.31 3.19
N ILE A 28 10.81 9.85 4.32
CA ILE A 28 11.26 8.64 4.99
C ILE A 28 11.07 7.42 4.07
N LEU A 29 9.87 7.28 3.50
CA LEU A 29 9.57 6.17 2.58
C LEU A 29 10.42 6.22 1.31
N THR A 30 10.67 7.41 0.76
CA THR A 30 11.54 7.57 -0.41
C THR A 30 12.97 7.15 -0.10
N ALA A 31 13.52 7.56 1.04
CA ALA A 31 14.84 7.14 1.48
C ALA A 31 14.91 5.61 1.66
N GLN A 32 13.90 5.02 2.29
CA GLN A 32 13.80 3.57 2.49
C GLN A 32 13.73 2.81 1.16
N VAL A 33 12.91 3.28 0.22
CA VAL A 33 12.80 2.67 -1.12
C VAL A 33 14.13 2.75 -1.86
N ILE A 34 14.83 3.89 -1.83
CA ILE A 34 16.15 4.04 -2.45
C ILE A 34 17.17 3.08 -1.83
N ILE A 35 17.23 3.01 -0.49
CA ILE A 35 18.13 2.10 0.22
C ILE A 35 17.80 0.64 -0.13
N MET A 36 16.53 0.27 -0.13
CA MET A 36 16.07 -1.07 -0.50
C MET A 36 16.50 -1.45 -1.92
N TRP A 37 16.25 -0.57 -2.89
CA TRP A 37 16.66 -0.80 -4.28
C TRP A 37 18.18 -0.95 -4.41
N PHE A 38 18.94 -0.10 -3.73
CA PHE A 38 20.39 -0.18 -3.72
C PHE A 38 20.89 -1.53 -3.22
N ILE A 39 20.36 -1.99 -2.08
CA ILE A 39 20.72 -3.29 -1.49
C ILE A 39 20.29 -4.44 -2.40
N LEU A 40 19.05 -4.41 -2.92
CA LEU A 40 18.55 -5.45 -3.81
C LEU A 40 19.39 -5.60 -5.07
N LEU A 41 19.79 -4.48 -5.68
CA LEU A 41 20.65 -4.51 -6.85
C LEU A 41 22.02 -5.11 -6.51
N ILE A 42 22.64 -4.72 -5.39
CA ILE A 42 23.90 -5.32 -4.94
C ILE A 42 23.74 -6.83 -4.74
N CYS A 43 22.72 -7.28 -4.02
CA CYS A 43 22.46 -8.70 -3.80
C CYS A 43 22.25 -9.45 -5.12
N VAL A 44 21.53 -8.87 -6.07
CA VAL A 44 21.28 -9.48 -7.37
C VAL A 44 22.56 -9.61 -8.17
N PHE A 45 23.37 -8.55 -8.26
CA PHE A 45 24.64 -8.59 -9.00
C PHE A 45 25.69 -9.51 -8.37
N THR A 46 25.64 -9.70 -7.04
CA THR A 46 26.63 -10.52 -6.32
C THR A 46 26.22 -11.99 -6.18
N LEU A 47 24.92 -12.28 -6.05
CA LEU A 47 24.44 -13.63 -5.73
C LEU A 47 23.81 -14.35 -6.91
N THR A 48 23.31 -13.62 -7.92
CA THR A 48 22.56 -14.23 -9.04
C THR A 48 23.42 -14.33 -10.29
N SER A 49 23.16 -15.36 -11.09
CA SER A 49 23.80 -15.58 -12.40
C SER A 49 22.80 -15.42 -13.54
N MET A 50 23.28 -15.23 -14.78
CA MET A 50 22.41 -15.17 -15.96
C MET A 50 21.51 -16.42 -16.10
N ASN A 51 22.00 -17.59 -15.69
CA ASN A 51 21.22 -18.83 -15.72
C ASN A 51 20.02 -18.78 -14.77
N ASP A 52 20.10 -18.06 -13.65
CA ASP A 52 19.00 -17.91 -12.69
C ASP A 52 17.86 -17.10 -13.30
N TRP A 53 18.20 -16.05 -14.04
CA TRP A 53 17.25 -15.24 -14.77
C TRP A 53 16.57 -16.00 -15.90
N ILE A 54 17.34 -16.78 -16.68
CA ILE A 54 16.78 -17.64 -17.73
C ILE A 54 15.79 -18.65 -17.12
N LYS A 55 16.15 -19.31 -16.00
CA LYS A 55 15.27 -20.24 -15.30
C LYS A 55 14.00 -19.56 -14.79
N PHE A 56 14.12 -18.37 -14.22
CA PHE A 56 12.96 -17.59 -13.76
C PHE A 56 11.98 -17.30 -14.90
N PHE A 57 12.46 -16.75 -16.02
CA PHE A 57 11.60 -16.42 -17.15
C PHE A 57 11.00 -17.66 -17.82
N LYS A 58 11.74 -18.77 -17.92
CA LYS A 58 11.19 -20.05 -18.40
C LYS A 58 10.07 -20.54 -17.48
N SER A 59 10.31 -20.57 -16.17
CA SER A 59 9.31 -20.99 -15.18
C SER A 59 8.07 -20.11 -15.19
N LEU A 60 8.21 -18.79 -15.43
CA LEU A 60 7.07 -17.88 -15.53
C LEU A 60 6.14 -18.25 -16.69
N VAL A 61 6.68 -18.72 -17.81
CA VAL A 61 5.91 -19.15 -18.98
C VAL A 61 5.37 -20.57 -18.81
N GLU A 62 6.20 -21.52 -18.37
CA GLU A 62 5.84 -22.94 -18.24
C GLU A 62 4.80 -23.20 -17.14
N ASN A 63 4.78 -22.37 -16.10
CA ASN A 63 3.87 -22.49 -14.96
C ASN A 63 2.80 -21.39 -14.95
N PHE A 64 2.60 -20.69 -16.07
CA PHE A 64 1.55 -19.69 -16.17
C PHE A 64 0.17 -20.32 -15.89
N GLY A 65 -0.55 -19.78 -14.90
CA GLY A 65 -1.88 -20.26 -14.51
C GLY A 65 -1.89 -21.52 -13.64
N LYS A 66 -0.74 -22.12 -13.32
CA LYS A 66 -0.68 -23.26 -12.39
C LYS A 66 -0.67 -22.77 -10.95
N ILE A 67 -1.49 -23.39 -10.12
CA ILE A 67 -1.56 -23.13 -8.69
C ILE A 67 -0.83 -24.28 -7.97
N PRO A 68 0.13 -24.00 -7.06
CA PRO A 68 0.77 -25.05 -6.28
C PRO A 68 -0.28 -25.85 -5.47
N PRO A 69 -0.21 -27.19 -5.44
CA PRO A 69 -1.24 -28.01 -4.77
C PRO A 69 -1.23 -27.86 -3.25
N ASP A 70 -0.08 -27.52 -2.65
CA ASP A 70 0.11 -27.55 -1.19
C ASP A 70 -0.11 -26.19 -0.51
N ILE A 71 -0.57 -25.17 -1.24
CA ILE A 71 -0.83 -23.84 -0.66
C ILE A 71 -2.31 -23.64 -0.39
N SER A 72 -2.65 -23.26 0.85
CA SER A 72 -4.03 -22.92 1.18
C SER A 72 -4.50 -21.69 0.39
N TRP A 73 -5.77 -21.68 0.02
CA TRP A 73 -6.39 -20.56 -0.68
C TRP A 73 -6.30 -19.27 0.14
N TRP A 74 -6.39 -19.37 1.46
CA TRP A 74 -6.26 -18.25 2.39
C TRP A 74 -4.88 -17.59 2.31
N THR A 75 -3.81 -18.38 2.26
CA THR A 75 -2.43 -17.89 2.14
C THR A 75 -2.15 -17.37 0.74
N LEU A 76 -2.59 -18.10 -0.30
CA LEU A 76 -2.41 -17.71 -1.69
C LEU A 76 -3.11 -16.39 -2.00
N ALA A 77 -4.36 -16.23 -1.59
CA ALA A 77 -5.12 -14.98 -1.77
C ALA A 77 -4.44 -13.82 -1.01
N SER A 78 -3.90 -14.07 0.18
CA SER A 78 -3.14 -13.06 0.93
C SER A 78 -1.89 -12.60 0.16
N ALA A 79 -1.14 -13.53 -0.44
CA ALA A 79 0.02 -13.19 -1.26
C ALA A 79 -0.38 -12.38 -2.49
N VAL A 80 -1.45 -12.78 -3.19
CA VAL A 80 -2.00 -12.05 -4.35
C VAL A 80 -2.43 -10.63 -3.96
N CYS A 81 -3.01 -10.44 -2.78
CA CYS A 81 -3.34 -9.11 -2.27
C CYS A 81 -2.08 -8.23 -2.13
N PHE A 82 -1.04 -8.72 -1.47
CA PHE A 82 0.13 -7.90 -1.15
C PHE A 82 1.03 -7.61 -2.37
N ILE A 83 1.10 -8.51 -3.37
CA ILE A 83 1.85 -8.30 -4.62
C ILE A 83 1.43 -6.99 -5.33
N GLY A 84 0.14 -6.66 -5.29
CA GLY A 84 -0.39 -5.46 -5.96
C GLY A 84 -0.56 -4.24 -5.05
N ALA A 85 -0.05 -4.27 -3.81
CA ALA A 85 -0.49 -3.36 -2.75
C ALA A 85 -2.03 -3.26 -2.68
N GLY A 86 -2.69 -4.41 -2.86
CA GLY A 86 -4.13 -4.55 -3.01
C GLY A 86 -4.90 -4.14 -1.76
N GLY A 87 -6.13 -3.67 -1.97
CA GLY A 87 -7.03 -3.27 -0.92
C GLY A 87 -7.10 -1.77 -0.69
N ILE A 88 -7.32 -1.37 0.56
CA ILE A 88 -7.61 0.03 0.93
C ILE A 88 -6.46 0.99 0.56
N SER A 89 -5.22 0.50 0.55
CA SER A 89 -4.02 1.27 0.20
C SER A 89 -4.09 1.92 -1.19
N ASN A 90 -4.76 1.30 -2.16
CA ASN A 90 -4.90 1.87 -3.50
C ASN A 90 -5.70 3.18 -3.52
N ILE A 91 -6.63 3.35 -2.58
CA ILE A 91 -7.40 4.60 -2.46
C ILE A 91 -6.50 5.74 -1.96
N TRP A 92 -5.48 5.43 -1.15
CA TRP A 92 -4.62 6.44 -0.54
C TRP A 92 -3.83 7.26 -1.56
N TYR A 93 -3.50 6.70 -2.73
CA TYR A 93 -2.86 7.44 -3.81
C TYR A 93 -3.64 8.71 -4.19
N THR A 94 -4.97 8.68 -4.15
CA THR A 94 -5.80 9.84 -4.49
C THR A 94 -5.61 10.99 -3.50
N PHE A 95 -5.53 10.70 -2.20
CA PHE A 95 -5.27 11.68 -1.15
C PHE A 95 -3.84 12.20 -1.20
N TRP A 96 -2.88 11.32 -1.48
CA TRP A 96 -1.47 11.67 -1.59
C TRP A 96 -1.18 12.62 -2.75
N ILE A 97 -1.72 12.32 -3.94
CA ILE A 97 -1.59 13.18 -5.13
C ILE A 97 -2.29 14.53 -4.91
N ARG A 98 -3.48 14.51 -4.29
CA ARG A 98 -4.23 15.72 -3.94
C ARG A 98 -3.42 16.63 -3.02
N ASP A 99 -2.91 16.10 -1.91
CA ASP A 99 -2.17 16.88 -0.90
C ASP A 99 -0.74 17.23 -1.32
N ALA A 100 -0.14 16.47 -2.23
CA ALA A 100 1.08 16.92 -2.90
C ALA A 100 0.82 18.21 -3.71
N GLY A 101 -0.42 18.39 -4.19
CA GLY A 101 -0.86 19.58 -4.91
C GLY A 101 -0.85 19.39 -6.42
N PHE A 102 -0.84 18.14 -6.90
CA PHE A 102 -0.88 17.87 -8.34
C PHE A 102 -2.22 18.31 -8.94
N GLY A 103 -2.15 18.94 -10.11
CA GLY A 103 -3.32 19.47 -10.79
C GLY A 103 -4.15 20.38 -9.88
N MET A 104 -5.44 20.06 -9.76
CA MET A 104 -6.41 20.84 -8.97
C MET A 104 -6.28 20.62 -7.46
N GLY A 105 -5.47 19.65 -7.01
CA GLY A 105 -5.20 19.44 -5.59
C GLY A 105 -4.54 20.65 -4.91
N SER A 106 -3.80 21.45 -5.67
CA SER A 106 -3.20 22.72 -5.22
C SER A 106 -4.23 23.74 -4.68
N LEU A 107 -5.51 23.62 -5.04
CA LEU A 107 -6.56 24.60 -4.73
C LEU A 107 -7.41 24.25 -3.48
N ILE A 108 -7.29 23.02 -2.95
CA ILE A 108 -8.18 22.48 -1.89
C ILE A 108 -7.62 22.74 -0.48
N GLY A 109 -6.30 22.91 -0.36
CA GLY A 109 -5.59 22.96 0.92
C GLY A 109 -5.06 21.58 1.33
N LYS A 110 -4.06 21.56 2.23
CA LYS A 110 -3.38 20.35 2.71
C LYS A 110 -3.66 20.17 4.19
N ILE A 111 -3.66 18.93 4.70
CA ILE A 111 -3.69 18.67 6.15
C ILE A 111 -2.32 19.03 6.73
N PRO A 112 -2.20 20.09 7.57
CA PRO A 112 -0.92 20.43 8.19
C PRO A 112 -0.60 19.48 9.33
N GLY A 113 0.69 19.31 9.62
CA GLY A 113 1.11 18.65 10.85
C GLY A 113 0.87 19.54 12.07
N TRP A 114 1.17 19.01 13.26
CA TRP A 114 0.90 19.70 14.53
C TRP A 114 1.62 21.05 14.60
N ARG A 115 2.87 21.10 14.13
CA ARG A 115 3.70 22.32 14.04
C ARG A 115 3.38 23.20 12.82
N GLY A 116 2.51 22.76 11.91
CA GLY A 116 2.14 23.51 10.72
C GLY A 116 1.22 24.70 11.02
N LYS A 117 1.05 25.63 10.06
CA LYS A 117 0.04 26.70 10.15
C LYS A 117 -1.36 26.14 9.91
N LYS A 118 -2.38 26.74 10.54
CA LYS A 118 -3.79 26.41 10.26
C LYS A 118 -4.09 26.62 8.78
N THR A 119 -4.67 25.62 8.13
CA THR A 119 -5.18 25.72 6.77
C THR A 119 -6.67 25.44 6.77
N SER A 120 -7.42 26.23 6.00
CA SER A 120 -8.81 25.91 5.70
C SER A 120 -8.83 24.91 4.56
N ILE A 121 -9.41 23.73 4.80
CA ILE A 121 -9.64 22.74 3.75
C ILE A 121 -11.01 23.03 3.13
N LYS A 122 -11.03 23.17 1.79
CA LYS A 122 -12.28 23.34 1.06
C LYS A 122 -12.99 21.99 0.96
N LEU A 123 -14.30 21.99 1.23
CA LEU A 123 -15.14 20.79 1.17
C LEU A 123 -15.48 20.38 -0.27
N SER A 124 -15.49 21.35 -1.19
CA SER A 124 -15.75 21.11 -2.60
C SER A 124 -14.45 21.18 -3.39
N GLY A 125 -14.28 20.24 -4.31
CA GLY A 125 -13.22 20.28 -5.31
C GLY A 125 -13.47 21.36 -6.37
N TYR A 126 -12.52 21.48 -7.30
CA TYR A 126 -12.62 22.40 -8.42
C TYR A 126 -12.73 21.61 -9.72
N LEU A 127 -13.52 22.14 -10.66
CA LEU A 127 -13.53 21.70 -12.04
C LEU A 127 -12.89 22.80 -12.91
N PRO A 128 -12.05 22.43 -13.87
CA PRO A 128 -11.41 23.40 -14.74
C PRO A 128 -12.46 23.98 -15.69
N LYS A 129 -12.42 25.30 -15.92
CA LYS A 129 -13.27 25.93 -16.94
C LYS A 129 -12.94 25.32 -18.32
N PRO A 130 -13.93 25.02 -19.18
CA PRO A 130 -13.75 24.29 -20.44
C PRO A 130 -13.13 25.13 -21.58
N THR A 131 -12.06 25.86 -21.28
CA THR A 131 -11.23 26.62 -22.22
C THR A 131 -10.19 25.70 -22.90
N LYS A 132 -9.76 26.01 -24.13
CA LYS A 132 -8.76 25.21 -24.86
C LYS A 132 -7.48 24.97 -24.06
N GLU A 133 -6.97 26.00 -23.38
CA GLU A 133 -5.74 25.89 -22.58
C GLU A 133 -5.88 24.94 -21.39
N ASN A 134 -6.96 25.08 -20.61
CA ASN A 134 -7.22 24.16 -19.50
C ASN A 134 -7.39 22.71 -19.96
N MET A 135 -8.04 22.48 -21.11
CA MET A 135 -8.21 21.12 -21.66
C MET A 135 -6.85 20.51 -22.06
N ARG A 136 -5.95 21.30 -22.64
CA ARG A 136 -4.57 20.89 -22.92
C ARG A 136 -3.82 20.47 -21.65
N ARG A 137 -3.94 21.28 -20.59
CA ARG A 137 -3.32 20.98 -19.27
C ARG A 137 -3.89 19.72 -18.63
N VAL A 138 -5.21 19.53 -18.69
CA VAL A 138 -5.87 18.30 -18.18
C VAL A 138 -5.38 17.07 -18.93
N LYS A 139 -5.32 17.12 -20.27
CA LYS A 139 -4.82 16.01 -21.09
C LYS A 139 -3.37 15.67 -20.75
N SER A 140 -2.52 16.68 -20.58
CA SER A 140 -1.12 16.49 -20.15
C SER A 140 -1.03 15.88 -18.76
N TRP A 141 -1.82 16.39 -17.81
CA TRP A 141 -1.88 15.86 -16.45
C TRP A 141 -2.29 14.38 -16.42
N ILE A 142 -3.35 13.99 -17.14
CA ILE A 142 -3.79 12.59 -17.25
C ILE A 142 -2.72 11.71 -17.91
N SER A 143 -2.08 12.20 -18.98
CA SER A 143 -1.00 11.47 -19.66
C SER A 143 0.20 11.22 -18.73
N ASN A 144 0.65 12.25 -18.01
CA ASN A 144 1.74 12.13 -17.05
C ASN A 144 1.37 11.19 -15.89
N LEU A 145 0.13 11.24 -15.44
CA LEU A 145 -0.38 10.31 -14.42
C LEU A 145 -0.29 8.86 -14.92
N HIS A 146 -0.77 8.57 -16.13
CA HIS A 146 -0.67 7.22 -16.70
C HIS A 146 0.78 6.75 -16.82
N LYS A 147 1.68 7.62 -17.30
CA LYS A 147 3.11 7.29 -17.40
C LYS A 147 3.71 6.97 -16.04
N ALA A 148 3.39 7.78 -15.02
CA ALA A 148 3.87 7.53 -13.66
C ALA A 148 3.37 6.20 -13.11
N PHE A 149 2.09 5.86 -13.30
CA PHE A 149 1.56 4.56 -12.86
C PHE A 149 2.17 3.39 -13.65
N TRP A 150 2.34 3.48 -14.97
CA TRP A 150 2.95 2.39 -15.73
C TRP A 150 4.45 2.21 -15.44
N LEU A 151 5.21 3.30 -15.35
CA LEU A 151 6.66 3.24 -15.17
C LEU A 151 7.04 3.04 -13.69
N VAL A 152 6.44 3.79 -12.79
CA VAL A 152 6.84 3.77 -11.38
C VAL A 152 6.08 2.69 -10.61
N PHE A 153 4.78 2.55 -10.84
CA PHE A 153 4.01 1.54 -10.10
C PHE A 153 4.15 0.16 -10.73
N PHE A 154 3.75 -0.03 -11.99
CA PHE A 154 3.76 -1.35 -12.61
C PHE A 154 5.18 -1.89 -12.83
N LEU A 155 6.04 -1.16 -13.55
CA LEU A 155 7.36 -1.67 -13.93
C LEU A 155 8.28 -1.85 -12.70
N MET A 156 8.37 -0.86 -11.80
CA MET A 156 9.24 -1.03 -10.61
C MET A 156 8.73 -2.12 -9.68
N ASN A 157 7.41 -2.26 -9.49
CA ASN A 157 6.86 -3.33 -8.68
C ASN A 157 7.11 -4.71 -9.31
N PHE A 158 6.89 -4.83 -10.62
CA PHE A 158 7.19 -6.06 -11.35
C PHE A 158 8.67 -6.44 -11.24
N LEU A 159 9.58 -5.48 -11.42
CA LEU A 159 11.01 -5.68 -11.24
C LEU A 159 11.34 -6.09 -9.81
N ALA A 160 10.83 -5.39 -8.80
CA ALA A 160 11.09 -5.71 -7.40
C ALA A 160 10.66 -7.14 -7.05
N ILE A 161 9.45 -7.54 -7.44
CA ILE A 161 8.93 -8.89 -7.20
C ILE A 161 9.77 -9.94 -7.93
N SER A 162 10.18 -9.66 -9.17
CA SER A 162 11.06 -10.56 -9.93
C SER A 162 12.41 -10.73 -9.25
N LEU A 163 13.01 -9.63 -8.76
CA LEU A 163 14.28 -9.66 -8.02
C LEU A 163 14.14 -10.48 -6.72
N PHE A 164 13.07 -10.27 -5.95
CA PHE A 164 12.80 -11.05 -4.74
C PHE A 164 12.57 -12.53 -5.04
N ALA A 165 11.86 -12.87 -6.11
CA ALA A 165 11.63 -14.26 -6.51
C ALA A 165 12.94 -14.97 -6.88
N VAL A 166 13.80 -14.33 -7.67
CA VAL A 166 15.12 -14.86 -8.04
C VAL A 166 16.03 -14.99 -6.82
N LEU A 167 16.09 -13.95 -5.98
CA LEU A 167 16.89 -13.96 -4.76
C LEU A 167 16.42 -15.05 -3.79
N SER A 168 15.11 -15.21 -3.59
CA SER A 168 14.54 -16.27 -2.73
C SER A 168 15.00 -17.65 -3.19
N ASN A 169 15.01 -17.90 -4.50
CA ASN A 169 15.49 -19.17 -5.05
C ASN A 169 16.99 -19.41 -4.73
N VAL A 170 17.83 -18.39 -4.91
CA VAL A 170 19.28 -18.50 -4.71
C VAL A 170 19.66 -18.59 -3.23
N VAL A 171 19.00 -17.79 -2.39
CA VAL A 171 19.33 -17.59 -0.97
C VAL A 171 18.71 -18.66 -0.08
N LEU A 172 17.46 -19.04 -0.35
CA LEU A 172 16.68 -19.94 0.50
C LEU A 172 16.51 -21.31 -0.15
N HIS A 173 15.94 -21.36 -1.36
CA HIS A 173 15.52 -22.62 -1.98
C HIS A 173 16.70 -23.56 -2.27
N ARG A 174 17.81 -23.05 -2.84
CA ARG A 174 19.03 -23.85 -3.06
C ARG A 174 19.64 -24.44 -1.79
N ARG A 175 19.37 -23.83 -0.64
CA ARG A 175 19.85 -24.28 0.67
C ARG A 175 18.83 -25.16 1.38
N ASN A 176 17.71 -25.51 0.72
CA ASN A 176 16.56 -26.22 1.30
C ASN A 176 16.01 -25.54 2.56
N LEU A 177 16.10 -24.20 2.63
CA LEU A 177 15.60 -23.42 3.75
C LEU A 177 14.17 -22.95 3.44
N VAL A 178 13.22 -23.35 4.27
CA VAL A 178 11.82 -22.88 4.23
C VAL A 178 11.46 -22.27 5.58
N PRO A 179 12.11 -21.15 5.97
CA PRO A 179 11.85 -20.53 7.26
C PRO A 179 10.41 -19.99 7.32
N SER A 180 9.83 -19.98 8.51
CA SER A 180 8.46 -19.49 8.73
C SER A 180 8.42 -18.37 9.77
N GLY A 181 7.44 -17.47 9.64
CA GLY A 181 7.27 -16.36 10.58
C GLY A 181 8.52 -15.50 10.75
N PHE A 182 8.97 -15.32 12.00
CA PHE A 182 10.14 -14.49 12.33
C PHE A 182 11.47 -15.10 11.89
N GLU A 183 11.54 -16.43 11.70
CA GLU A 183 12.77 -17.11 11.27
C GLU A 183 13.22 -16.64 9.89
N ILE A 184 12.29 -16.16 9.05
CA ILE A 184 12.61 -15.61 7.72
C ILE A 184 13.62 -14.46 7.86
N ALA A 185 13.47 -13.60 8.87
CA ALA A 185 14.38 -12.49 9.11
C ALA A 185 15.71 -12.96 9.72
N VAL A 186 15.66 -13.94 10.63
CA VAL A 186 16.85 -14.47 11.32
C VAL A 186 17.76 -15.22 10.35
N VAL A 187 17.20 -16.15 9.57
CA VAL A 187 17.94 -16.92 8.57
C VAL A 187 18.60 -16.00 7.55
N GLN A 188 17.89 -14.97 7.08
CA GLN A 188 18.51 -13.99 6.18
C GLN A 188 19.61 -13.19 6.89
N ALA A 189 19.43 -12.81 8.16
CA ALA A 189 20.46 -12.12 8.93
C ALA A 189 21.73 -12.97 9.09
N GLU A 190 21.60 -14.28 9.31
CA GLU A 190 22.72 -15.23 9.38
C GLU A 190 23.47 -15.34 8.03
N ILE A 191 22.75 -15.25 6.92
CA ILE A 191 23.36 -15.21 5.59
C ILE A 191 24.19 -13.92 5.44
N PHE A 192 23.67 -12.77 5.85
CA PHE A 192 24.43 -11.52 5.88
C PHE A 192 25.60 -11.57 6.88
N GLN A 193 25.47 -12.33 7.97
CA GLN A 193 26.54 -12.57 8.92
C GLN A 193 27.72 -13.33 8.28
N SER A 194 27.46 -14.29 7.40
CA SER A 194 28.53 -15.01 6.71
C SER A 194 29.38 -14.13 5.79
N VAL A 195 28.86 -12.98 5.37
CA VAL A 195 29.55 -12.03 4.47
C VAL A 195 30.26 -10.92 5.24
N ALA A 196 29.58 -10.32 6.22
CA ALA A 196 30.06 -9.13 6.93
C ALA A 196 30.21 -9.33 8.45
N GLY A 197 30.31 -10.58 8.89
CA GLY A 197 30.43 -10.96 10.30
C GLY A 197 29.24 -10.48 11.15
N ARG A 198 29.47 -10.36 12.45
CA ARG A 198 28.43 -9.96 13.42
C ARG A 198 27.83 -8.58 13.13
N PHE A 199 28.59 -7.69 12.48
CA PHE A 199 28.09 -6.40 12.03
C PHE A 199 27.01 -6.57 10.94
N GLY A 200 27.25 -7.45 9.96
CA GLY A 200 26.29 -7.81 8.91
C GLY A 200 24.94 -8.31 9.45
N TYR A 201 24.99 -9.12 10.50
CA TYR A 201 23.78 -9.63 11.17
C TYR A 201 22.91 -8.49 11.72
N PHE A 202 23.50 -7.63 12.55
CA PHE A 202 22.74 -6.56 13.23
C PHE A 202 22.27 -5.47 12.27
N ILE A 203 23.09 -5.08 11.29
CA ILE A 203 22.68 -4.08 10.32
C ILE A 203 21.53 -4.59 9.46
N PHE A 204 21.53 -5.88 9.08
CA PHE A 204 20.43 -6.46 8.32
C PHE A 204 19.12 -6.48 9.10
N LEU A 205 19.14 -6.93 10.36
CA LEU A 205 17.97 -6.90 11.23
C LEU A 205 17.44 -5.48 11.43
N PHE A 206 18.34 -4.51 11.63
CA PHE A 206 17.96 -3.10 11.74
C PHE A 206 17.31 -2.59 10.44
N MET A 207 17.87 -2.91 9.28
CA MET A 207 17.30 -2.51 7.99
C MET A 207 15.91 -3.10 7.76
N ILE A 208 15.71 -4.40 8.02
CA ILE A 208 14.37 -5.02 7.93
C ILE A 208 13.41 -4.35 8.90
N ALA A 209 13.83 -4.13 10.15
CA ALA A 209 12.99 -3.46 11.14
C ALA A 209 12.57 -2.06 10.67
N MET A 210 13.50 -1.29 10.09
CA MET A 210 13.21 0.02 9.51
C MET A 210 12.26 -0.07 8.32
N LEU A 211 12.44 -1.04 7.41
CA LEU A 211 11.55 -1.25 6.26
C LEU A 211 10.13 -1.60 6.71
N LEU A 212 9.98 -2.54 7.64
CA LEU A 212 8.68 -2.92 8.21
C LEU A 212 8.02 -1.74 8.93
N TRP A 213 8.80 -0.98 9.69
CA TRP A 213 8.31 0.22 10.36
C TRP A 213 7.90 1.32 9.38
N GLY A 214 8.55 1.42 8.21
CA GLY A 214 8.12 2.29 7.11
C GLY A 214 6.72 1.94 6.62
N THR A 215 6.44 0.65 6.41
CA THR A 215 5.09 0.17 6.06
C THR A 215 4.08 0.52 7.15
N GLN A 216 4.42 0.31 8.42
CA GLN A 216 3.56 0.69 9.55
C GLN A 216 3.28 2.19 9.56
N LEU A 217 4.30 3.04 9.35
CA LEU A 217 4.16 4.49 9.30
C LEU A 217 3.20 4.91 8.18
N SER A 218 3.33 4.32 6.99
CA SER A 218 2.46 4.57 5.83
C SER A 218 1.01 4.17 6.13
N ILE A 219 0.78 3.01 6.75
CA ILE A 219 -0.55 2.52 7.11
C ILE A 219 -1.21 3.41 8.18
N CYS A 220 -0.47 3.78 9.23
CA CYS A 220 -0.97 4.69 10.27
C CYS A 220 -1.41 6.02 9.65
N GLU A 221 -0.56 6.59 8.78
CA GLU A 221 -0.83 7.84 8.09
C GLU A 221 -2.06 7.74 7.19
N GLY A 222 -2.13 6.69 6.36
CA GLY A 222 -3.18 6.47 5.37
C GLY A 222 -4.55 6.26 5.98
N ILE A 223 -4.67 5.36 6.98
CA ILE A 223 -5.94 5.08 7.67
C ILE A 223 -6.45 6.33 8.39
N VAL A 224 -5.61 6.96 9.20
CA VAL A 224 -5.99 8.15 9.98
C VAL A 224 -6.42 9.28 9.06
N ARG A 225 -5.69 9.49 7.96
CA ARG A 225 -6.03 10.49 6.94
C ARG A 225 -7.36 10.19 6.29
N GLN A 226 -7.58 8.96 5.83
CA GLN A 226 -8.81 8.55 5.17
C GLN A 226 -10.03 8.76 6.08
N LEU A 227 -9.90 8.36 7.35
CA LEU A 227 -10.95 8.56 8.35
C LEU A 227 -11.16 10.06 8.61
N ALA A 228 -10.08 10.83 8.80
CA ALA A 228 -10.17 12.26 9.06
C ALA A 228 -10.87 13.00 7.91
N ASP A 229 -10.46 12.77 6.66
CA ASP A 229 -11.05 13.41 5.49
C ASP A 229 -12.51 13.02 5.29
N THR A 230 -12.81 11.72 5.30
CA THR A 230 -14.18 11.22 5.04
C THR A 230 -15.15 11.73 6.10
N THR A 231 -14.79 11.63 7.38
CA THR A 231 -15.65 12.08 8.48
C THR A 231 -15.76 13.59 8.53
N TYR A 232 -14.67 14.33 8.25
CA TYR A 232 -14.70 15.78 8.16
C TYR A 232 -15.56 16.28 6.99
N LEU A 233 -15.59 15.56 5.87
CA LEU A 233 -16.42 15.87 4.71
C LEU A 233 -17.92 15.61 4.99
N VAL A 234 -18.23 14.42 5.48
CA VAL A 234 -19.63 13.96 5.66
C VAL A 234 -20.29 14.58 6.89
N SER A 235 -19.59 14.67 8.02
CA SER A 235 -20.20 15.04 9.30
C SER A 235 -20.05 16.52 9.66
N ARG A 236 -21.17 17.24 9.66
CA ARG A 236 -21.24 18.62 10.22
C ARG A 236 -20.89 18.66 11.71
N LYS A 237 -21.22 17.60 12.47
CA LYS A 237 -20.94 17.51 13.92
C LYS A 237 -19.43 17.48 14.18
N VAL A 238 -18.68 16.68 13.42
CA VAL A 238 -17.21 16.63 13.50
C VAL A 238 -16.62 18.01 13.24
N ARG A 239 -17.06 18.71 12.18
CA ARG A 239 -16.57 20.06 11.85
C ARG A 239 -16.81 21.08 12.97
N LYS A 240 -17.96 21.00 13.65
CA LYS A 240 -18.28 21.85 14.81
C LYS A 240 -17.38 21.50 16.01
N PHE A 241 -17.25 20.21 16.33
CA PHE A 241 -16.43 19.71 17.44
C PHE A 241 -14.98 20.19 17.35
N VAL A 242 -14.36 20.10 16.17
CA VAL A 242 -12.96 20.53 15.98
C VAL A 242 -12.80 22.02 15.64
N LYS A 243 -13.86 22.82 15.77
CA LYS A 243 -13.86 24.26 15.41
C LYS A 243 -13.30 24.51 13.99
N ARG A 244 -13.64 23.64 13.04
CA ARG A 244 -13.16 23.65 11.64
C ARG A 244 -11.62 23.52 11.47
N ASP A 245 -10.89 23.09 12.50
CA ASP A 245 -9.47 22.73 12.41
C ASP A 245 -9.33 21.21 12.26
N ILE A 246 -9.25 20.74 11.01
CA ILE A 246 -9.14 19.30 10.69
C ILE A 246 -7.92 18.63 11.35
N ARG A 247 -6.87 19.38 11.69
CA ARG A 247 -5.67 18.84 12.35
C ARG A 247 -5.98 18.22 13.69
N LYS A 248 -6.84 18.88 14.47
CA LYS A 248 -7.26 18.35 15.78
C LYS A 248 -7.96 17.00 15.61
N TRP A 249 -8.79 16.89 14.57
CA TRP A 249 -9.46 15.65 14.25
C TRP A 249 -8.50 14.56 13.79
N TYR A 250 -7.55 14.92 12.92
CA TYR A 250 -6.50 14.04 12.45
C TYR A 250 -5.68 13.45 13.62
N PHE A 251 -5.17 14.29 14.53
CA PHE A 251 -4.37 13.80 15.66
C PHE A 251 -5.21 13.05 16.70
N TYR A 252 -6.47 13.42 16.90
CA TYR A 252 -7.40 12.64 17.73
C TYR A 252 -7.58 11.22 17.20
N LEU A 253 -7.85 11.08 15.89
CA LEU A 253 -7.96 9.78 15.24
C LEU A 253 -6.63 9.01 15.23
N PHE A 254 -5.49 9.71 15.15
CA PHE A 254 -4.18 9.08 15.25
C PHE A 254 -3.95 8.45 16.62
N ILE A 255 -4.25 9.19 17.69
CA ILE A 255 -4.14 8.68 19.06
C ILE A 255 -5.09 7.50 19.25
N LEU A 256 -6.35 7.62 18.80
CA LEU A 256 -7.32 6.53 18.87
C LEU A 256 -6.82 5.27 18.14
N PHE A 257 -6.27 5.43 16.94
CA PHE A 257 -5.71 4.33 16.17
C PHE A 257 -4.50 3.70 16.86
N ALA A 258 -3.62 4.51 17.45
CA ALA A 258 -2.47 4.01 18.19
C ALA A 258 -2.87 3.27 19.46
N VAL A 259 -3.83 3.79 20.24
CA VAL A 259 -4.38 3.11 21.43
C VAL A 259 -5.02 1.79 21.02
N TRP A 260 -5.82 1.79 19.94
CA TRP A 260 -6.45 0.57 19.42
C TRP A 260 -5.40 -0.47 18.99
N GLY A 261 -4.36 -0.07 18.28
CA GLY A 261 -3.25 -0.95 17.90
C GLY A 261 -2.50 -1.51 19.11
N MET A 262 -2.25 -0.69 20.12
CA MET A 262 -1.62 -1.11 21.37
C MET A 262 -2.47 -2.12 22.15
N VAL A 263 -3.80 -1.93 22.20
CA VAL A 263 -4.71 -2.89 22.81
C VAL A 263 -4.62 -4.25 22.11
N TRP A 264 -4.60 -4.29 20.77
CA TRP A 264 -4.45 -5.54 20.04
C TRP A 264 -3.10 -6.22 20.22
N ILE A 265 -2.02 -5.45 20.27
CA ILE A 265 -0.67 -5.95 20.58
C ILE A 265 -0.66 -6.62 21.97
N VAL A 266 -1.33 -6.01 22.95
CA VAL A 266 -1.46 -6.56 24.31
C VAL A 266 -2.32 -7.82 24.32
N LEU A 267 -3.49 -7.79 23.68
CA LEU A 267 -4.37 -8.96 23.59
C LEU A 267 -3.69 -10.14 22.90
N GLN A 268 -2.89 -9.89 21.86
CA GLN A 268 -2.15 -10.95 21.18
C GLN A 268 -1.16 -11.66 22.12
N GLU A 269 -0.52 -10.94 23.06
CA GLU A 269 0.39 -11.57 24.02
C GLU A 269 -0.36 -12.36 25.09
N PHE A 270 -1.48 -11.83 25.60
CA PHE A 270 -2.32 -12.55 26.57
C PHE A 270 -3.02 -13.78 25.99
N PHE A 271 -3.36 -13.75 24.70
CA PHE A 271 -4.07 -14.81 23.98
C PHE A 271 -3.21 -15.41 22.87
N SER A 272 -1.92 -15.62 23.11
CA SER A 272 -0.95 -16.08 22.09
C SER A 272 -1.29 -17.44 21.48
N GLU A 273 -1.99 -18.30 22.23
CA GLU A 273 -2.46 -19.60 21.74
C GLU A 273 -3.63 -19.46 20.75
N LEU A 274 -4.44 -18.42 20.89
CA LEU A 274 -5.63 -18.16 20.06
C LEU A 274 -5.32 -17.20 18.89
N ILE A 275 -4.43 -16.25 19.12
CA ILE A 275 -4.12 -15.15 18.20
C ILE A 275 -2.66 -15.22 17.78
N LYS A 276 -2.40 -16.00 16.73
CA LYS A 276 -1.08 -16.08 16.13
C LYS A 276 -0.72 -14.76 15.39
N PRO A 277 0.56 -14.36 15.33
CA PRO A 277 0.96 -13.10 14.67
C PRO A 277 0.58 -13.02 13.18
N ASP A 278 0.65 -14.14 12.47
CA ASP A 278 0.33 -14.29 11.04
C ASP A 278 -1.17 -14.16 10.76
N PHE A 279 -2.04 -14.43 11.75
CA PHE A 279 -3.47 -14.30 11.62
C PHE A 279 -3.88 -12.89 11.16
N PHE A 280 -3.37 -11.84 11.82
CA PHE A 280 -3.70 -10.46 11.43
C PHE A 280 -3.15 -10.09 10.05
N LEU A 281 -1.98 -10.63 9.68
CA LEU A 281 -1.40 -10.41 8.36
C LEU A 281 -2.32 -10.97 7.28
N PHE A 282 -2.69 -12.25 7.36
CA PHE A 282 -3.56 -12.87 6.37
C PHE A 282 -5.00 -12.34 6.39
N LEU A 283 -5.53 -12.04 7.59
CA LEU A 283 -6.86 -11.44 7.72
C LEU A 283 -6.91 -10.06 7.06
N SER A 284 -5.91 -9.21 7.34
CA SER A 284 -5.83 -7.87 6.74
C SER A 284 -5.77 -7.93 5.21
N ALA A 285 -5.03 -8.89 4.66
CA ALA A 285 -4.92 -9.12 3.23
C ALA A 285 -6.28 -9.51 2.63
N ASN A 286 -6.96 -10.50 3.21
CA ASN A 286 -8.25 -10.99 2.71
C ASN A 286 -9.39 -9.96 2.84
N ILE A 287 -9.41 -9.16 3.89
CA ILE A 287 -10.32 -7.99 3.99
C ILE A 287 -9.93 -6.93 2.96
N GLY A 288 -8.63 -6.75 2.72
CA GLY A 288 -8.10 -5.91 1.63
C GLY A 288 -8.66 -6.32 0.27
N LEU A 289 -8.68 -7.61 -0.05
CA LEU A 289 -9.25 -8.12 -1.30
C LEU A 289 -10.73 -7.78 -1.46
N ILE A 290 -11.54 -7.94 -0.40
CA ILE A 290 -12.95 -7.54 -0.41
C ILE A 290 -13.06 -6.04 -0.68
N SER A 291 -12.25 -5.24 0.01
CA SER A 291 -12.23 -3.78 -0.16
C SER A 291 -11.84 -3.37 -1.58
N GLN A 292 -10.91 -4.11 -2.21
CA GLN A 292 -10.50 -3.91 -3.59
C GLN A 292 -11.66 -4.19 -4.56
N LEU A 293 -12.38 -5.30 -4.35
CA LEU A 293 -13.53 -5.67 -5.18
C LEU A 293 -14.63 -4.60 -5.11
N ILE A 294 -14.96 -4.14 -3.90
CA ILE A 294 -15.92 -3.04 -3.68
C ILE A 294 -15.43 -1.76 -4.39
N SER A 295 -14.15 -1.45 -4.27
CA SER A 295 -13.57 -0.25 -4.89
C SER A 295 -13.66 -0.28 -6.42
N LEU A 296 -13.50 -1.43 -7.05
CA LEU A 296 -13.65 -1.60 -8.50
C LEU A 296 -15.09 -1.37 -8.96
N VAL A 297 -16.06 -1.95 -8.25
CA VAL A 297 -17.49 -1.72 -8.53
C VAL A 297 -17.85 -0.24 -8.37
N MET A 298 -17.39 0.39 -7.28
CA MET A 298 -17.61 1.81 -7.03
C MET A 298 -16.93 2.71 -8.09
N LEU A 299 -15.75 2.33 -8.58
CA LEU A 299 -15.05 3.04 -9.65
C LEU A 299 -15.84 2.98 -10.96
N LEU A 300 -16.32 1.80 -11.36
CA LEU A 300 -17.15 1.63 -12.55
C LEU A 300 -18.46 2.42 -12.42
N TYR A 301 -19.10 2.35 -11.25
CA TYR A 301 -20.30 3.14 -10.96
C TYR A 301 -20.04 4.64 -11.09
N PHE A 302 -19.00 5.15 -10.42
CA PHE A 302 -18.60 6.55 -10.49
C PHE A 302 -18.33 6.97 -11.94
N GLN A 303 -17.58 6.18 -12.68
CA GLN A 303 -17.16 6.52 -14.03
C GLN A 303 -18.34 6.60 -15.01
N TYR A 304 -19.27 5.65 -14.97
CA TYR A 304 -20.34 5.56 -15.96
C TYR A 304 -21.62 6.30 -15.59
N PHE A 305 -21.94 6.41 -14.29
CA PHE A 305 -23.19 7.01 -13.83
C PHE A 305 -23.00 8.42 -13.26
N ILE A 306 -21.92 8.65 -12.52
CA ILE A 306 -21.68 9.96 -11.88
C ILE A 306 -20.90 10.87 -12.82
N ALA A 307 -19.68 10.49 -13.20
CA ALA A 307 -18.77 11.33 -13.99
C ALA A 307 -19.39 11.69 -15.35
N ARG A 308 -20.04 10.75 -16.03
CA ARG A 308 -20.75 11.00 -17.29
C ARG A 308 -21.88 12.02 -17.16
N LYS A 309 -22.59 12.03 -16.02
CA LYS A 309 -23.76 12.89 -15.78
C LYS A 309 -23.35 14.30 -15.35
N TYR A 310 -22.30 14.43 -14.53
CA TYR A 310 -21.95 15.69 -13.87
C TYR A 310 -20.74 16.41 -14.48
N LEU A 311 -19.91 15.76 -15.30
CA LEU A 311 -18.79 16.44 -15.96
C LEU A 311 -19.23 17.18 -17.23
N PRO A 312 -18.69 18.39 -17.49
CA PRO A 312 -18.89 19.06 -18.78
C PRO A 312 -18.45 18.16 -19.94
N LYS A 313 -19.19 18.17 -21.07
CA LYS A 313 -18.94 17.31 -22.24
C LYS A 313 -17.46 17.29 -22.67
N ARG A 314 -16.85 18.47 -22.84
CA ARG A 314 -15.42 18.59 -23.22
C ARG A 314 -14.45 17.90 -22.25
N LEU A 315 -14.77 17.89 -20.96
CA LEU A 315 -13.94 17.23 -19.95
C LEU A 315 -14.20 15.72 -19.93
N TRP A 316 -15.47 15.33 -20.09
CA TRP A 316 -15.86 13.93 -20.24
C TRP A 316 -15.17 13.28 -21.44
N ASP A 317 -15.10 13.95 -22.60
CA ASP A 317 -14.48 13.38 -23.81
C ASP A 317 -12.98 13.09 -23.61
N ILE A 318 -12.31 13.83 -22.73
CA ILE A 318 -10.90 13.59 -22.36
C ILE A 318 -10.78 12.47 -21.30
N TYR A 319 -11.72 12.41 -20.36
CA TYR A 319 -11.68 11.48 -19.23
C TYR A 319 -12.28 10.10 -19.55
N LYS A 320 -13.18 10.03 -20.54
CA LYS A 320 -13.90 8.82 -20.91
C LYS A 320 -12.90 7.69 -21.16
N PRO A 321 -13.03 6.55 -20.46
CA PRO A 321 -12.13 5.43 -20.66
C PRO A 321 -12.34 4.85 -22.06
N HIS A 322 -11.24 4.35 -22.65
CA HIS A 322 -11.37 3.45 -23.79
C HIS A 322 -12.10 2.18 -23.34
N PRO A 323 -13.03 1.59 -24.15
CA PRO A 323 -13.79 0.41 -23.76
C PRO A 323 -12.94 -0.77 -23.28
N ILE A 324 -11.75 -0.95 -23.84
CA ILE A 324 -10.77 -1.96 -23.40
C ILE A 324 -10.45 -1.83 -21.91
N ARG A 325 -10.32 -0.61 -21.37
CA ARG A 325 -10.03 -0.41 -19.94
C ARG A 325 -11.16 -0.96 -19.07
N THR A 326 -12.39 -0.84 -19.53
CA THR A 326 -13.56 -1.35 -18.82
C THR A 326 -13.60 -2.86 -18.83
N VAL A 327 -13.29 -3.48 -19.98
CA VAL A 327 -13.15 -4.94 -20.07
C VAL A 327 -12.05 -5.42 -19.12
N ILE A 328 -10.88 -4.76 -19.10
CA ILE A 328 -9.79 -5.08 -18.17
C ILE A 328 -10.24 -4.93 -16.71
N LEU A 329 -10.97 -3.88 -16.36
CA LEU A 329 -11.50 -3.69 -15.00
C LEU A 329 -12.49 -4.78 -14.59
N LEU A 330 -13.36 -5.22 -15.51
CA LEU A 330 -14.28 -6.33 -15.27
C LEU A 330 -13.54 -7.66 -15.08
N LEU A 331 -12.56 -7.96 -15.94
CA LEU A 331 -11.70 -9.14 -15.80
C LEU A 331 -10.93 -9.11 -14.47
N THR A 332 -10.44 -7.92 -14.09
CA THR A 332 -9.76 -7.71 -12.80
C THR A 332 -10.73 -7.95 -11.65
N ALA A 333 -11.98 -7.49 -11.74
CA ALA A 333 -13.00 -7.75 -10.71
C ALA A 333 -13.32 -9.24 -10.59
N CYS A 334 -13.42 -9.98 -11.71
CA CYS A 334 -13.58 -11.43 -11.70
C CYS A 334 -12.38 -12.13 -11.05
N PHE A 335 -11.16 -11.70 -11.39
CA PHE A 335 -9.92 -12.24 -10.80
C PHE A 335 -9.91 -12.06 -9.28
N TRP A 336 -10.15 -10.85 -8.76
CA TRP A 336 -10.21 -10.61 -7.32
C TRP A 336 -11.38 -11.34 -6.67
N GLY A 337 -12.54 -11.38 -7.32
CA GLY A 337 -13.72 -12.10 -6.85
C GLY A 337 -13.48 -13.60 -6.72
N TYR A 338 -12.72 -14.20 -7.63
CA TYR A 338 -12.29 -15.60 -7.56
C TYR A 338 -11.44 -15.87 -6.32
N PHE A 339 -10.38 -15.09 -6.09
CA PHE A 339 -9.53 -15.27 -4.91
C PHE A 339 -10.26 -15.01 -3.59
N VAL A 340 -11.13 -14.00 -3.53
CA VAL A 340 -12.00 -13.76 -2.38
C VAL A 340 -12.90 -14.97 -2.15
N GLY A 341 -13.59 -15.45 -3.19
CA GLY A 341 -14.47 -16.61 -3.10
C GLY A 341 -13.74 -17.82 -2.56
N MET A 342 -12.62 -18.21 -3.18
CA MET A 342 -11.86 -19.39 -2.78
C MET A 342 -11.32 -19.29 -1.36
N ALA A 343 -10.69 -18.17 -0.99
CA ALA A 343 -10.14 -17.99 0.35
C ALA A 343 -11.20 -18.04 1.46
N TRP A 344 -12.35 -17.39 1.25
CA TRP A 344 -13.41 -17.36 2.25
C TRP A 344 -14.21 -18.66 2.29
N MET A 345 -14.40 -19.35 1.16
CA MET A 345 -15.00 -20.69 1.17
C MET A 345 -14.12 -21.70 1.93
N GLU A 346 -12.80 -21.68 1.72
CA GLU A 346 -11.86 -22.50 2.51
C GLU A 346 -11.95 -22.14 4.00
N LYS A 347 -11.94 -20.85 4.34
CA LYS A 347 -11.98 -20.40 5.74
C LYS A 347 -13.29 -20.77 6.45
N LEU A 348 -14.39 -20.87 5.71
CA LEU A 348 -15.71 -21.27 6.21
C LEU A 348 -15.93 -22.80 6.17
N GLY A 349 -14.95 -23.59 5.71
CA GLY A 349 -15.05 -25.05 5.62
C GLY A 349 -15.93 -25.55 4.46
N LEU A 350 -16.14 -24.72 3.43
CA LEU A 350 -16.90 -25.06 2.22
C LEU A 350 -16.02 -25.63 1.10
N LEU A 351 -14.70 -25.54 1.24
CA LEU A 351 -13.72 -26.23 0.41
C LEU A 351 -12.98 -27.25 1.27
N SER A 352 -12.78 -28.44 0.72
CA SER A 352 -11.98 -29.51 1.29
C SER A 352 -10.49 -29.27 1.11
#